data_AF-A0A965P9A1-F1
#
_entry.id   AF-A0A965P9A1-F1
#
_cell.length_a   1.000
_cell.length_b   1.000
_cell.length_c   1.000
_cell.angle_alpha   90.00
_cell.angle_beta   90.00
_cell.angle_gamma   90.00
#
_symmetry.space_group_name_H-M   'P 1'
#
loop_
_entity.id
_entity.type
_entity.pdbx_description
1 polymer ?
#
loop_
_entity_poly.entity_id
_entity_poly.type
_entity_poly.pdbx_seq_one_letter_code
_entity_poly.pdbx_strand_id
1 'polypeptide(L)' 'MNAFAVGVIVEHKKFIGEVRFVCDDYISVCTSVGAHRAADICVIVYKKDWKNVNLFKESAK' A
#
# COMPACT_ATOMS: atom_id res chain seq x y z
N MET A 1 4.18 -16.87 -6.34
CA MET A 1 3.57 -15.72 -7.07
C MET A 1 3.26 -14.65 -6.04
N ASN A 2 3.98 -13.53 -6.09
CA ASN A 2 3.69 -12.39 -5.22
C ASN A 2 2.51 -11.63 -5.81
N ALA A 3 1.43 -11.48 -5.02
CA ALA A 3 0.17 -10.87 -5.48
C ALA A 3 0.27 -9.34 -5.65
N PHE A 4 1.37 -8.74 -5.21
CA PHE A 4 1.60 -7.30 -5.22
C PHE A 4 2.89 -6.97 -5.97
N ALA A 5 2.91 -5.80 -6.59
CA ALA A 5 4.08 -5.20 -7.21
C ALA A 5 4.36 -3.83 -6.58
N VAL A 6 5.63 -3.42 -6.55
CA VAL A 6 6.03 -2.08 -6.13
C VAL A 6 5.44 -1.04 -7.10
N GLY A 7 5.00 0.10 -6.58
CA GLY A 7 4.36 1.17 -7.35
C GLY A 7 2.84 1.04 -7.48
N VAL A 8 2.25 -0.05 -6.99
CA VAL A 8 0.80 -0.25 -7.04
C VAL A 8 0.13 0.51 -5.90
N ILE A 9 -0.91 1.28 -6.23
CA ILE A 9 -1.76 1.93 -5.23
C ILE A 9 -2.78 0.93 -4.70
N VAL A 10 -2.81 0.78 -3.38
CA VAL A 10 -3.69 -0.14 -2.67
C VAL A 10 -4.43 0.57 -1.55
N GLU A 11 -5.59 0.02 -1.19
CA GLU A 11 -6.32 0.38 0.01
C GLU A 11 -6.24 -0.77 1.02
N HIS A 12 -5.84 -0.45 2.25
CA HIS A 12 -5.85 -1.36 3.38
C HIS A 12 -6.54 -0.70 4.59
N LYS A 13 -7.66 -1.24 5.07
CA LYS A 13 -8.39 -0.70 6.24
C LYS A 13 -8.66 0.82 6.16
N LYS A 14 -9.09 1.32 4.99
CA LYS A 14 -9.31 2.75 4.67
C LYS A 14 -8.05 3.61 4.58
N PHE A 15 -6.86 3.00 4.64
CA PHE A 15 -5.58 3.64 4.35
C PHE A 15 -5.22 3.40 2.88
N ILE A 16 -5.11 4.48 2.11
CA ILE A 16 -4.70 4.44 0.70
C ILE A 16 -3.21 4.81 0.63
N GLY A 17 -2.42 3.97 -0.02
CA GLY A 17 -1.01 4.24 -0.24
C GLY A 17 -0.41 3.39 -1.34
N GLU A 18 0.86 3.64 -1.62
CA GLU A 18 1.64 2.96 -2.64
C GLU A 18 2.47 1.83 -2.02
N VAL A 19 2.49 0.66 -2.66
CA VAL A 19 3.40 -0.41 -2.27
C VAL A 19 4.84 0.00 -2.60
N ARG A 20 5.69 0.12 -1.57
CA ARG A 20 7.11 0.51 -1.74
C ARG A 20 8.08 -0.66 -1.59
N PHE A 21 7.65 -1.76 -0.97
CA PHE A 21 8.45 -2.96 -0.78
C PHE A 21 7.56 -4.21 -0.78
N VAL A 22 8.09 -5.30 -1.32
CA VAL A 22 7.43 -6.61 -1.36
C VAL A 22 8.46 -7.69 -1.02
N CYS A 23 8.15 -8.53 -0.05
CA CYS A 23 8.83 -9.80 0.18
C CYS A 23 7.80 -10.92 0.39
N ASP A 24 8.28 -12.12 0.76
CA ASP A 24 7.43 -13.30 0.92
C ASP A 24 6.51 -13.24 2.15
N ASP A 25 6.86 -12.40 3.13
CA ASP A 25 6.20 -12.32 4.44
C ASP A 25 5.37 -11.05 4.65
N TYR A 26 5.76 -9.94 4.03
CA TYR A 26 5.08 -8.66 4.17
C TYR A 26 5.26 -7.73 2.97
N ILE A 27 4.41 -6.71 2.90
CA ILE A 27 4.55 -5.56 2.02
C ILE A 27 4.62 -4.28 2.85
N SER A 28 5.27 -3.25 2.33
CA SER A 28 5.16 -1.88 2.88
C SER A 28 4.24 -1.05 2.00
N VAL A 29 3.28 -0.38 2.62
CA VAL A 29 2.35 0.55 1.95
C VAL A 29 2.60 1.93 2.54
N CYS A 30 3.04 2.87 1.71
CA CYS A 30 3.40 4.21 2.14
C CYS A 30 2.44 5.25 1.58
N THR A 31 2.10 6.25 2.38
CA THR A 31 1.33 7.41 1.93
C THR A 31 1.99 8.70 2.39
N SER A 32 1.94 9.73 1.55
CA SER A 32 2.45 11.05 1.92
C SER A 32 1.35 11.84 2.62
N VAL A 33 1.58 12.23 3.87
CA VAL A 33 0.59 12.95 4.67
C VAL A 33 0.88 14.44 4.64
N GLY A 34 0.16 15.19 3.80
CA GLY A 34 0.11 16.65 3.81
C GLY A 34 0.94 17.38 2.74
N ALA A 35 0.67 18.68 2.59
CA ALA A 35 1.30 19.56 1.60
C ALA A 35 2.77 19.89 1.91
N HIS A 36 3.20 19.70 3.17
CA HIS A 36 4.56 19.98 3.63
C HIS A 36 5.34 18.66 3.83
N ARG A 37 6.19 18.38 2.85
CA ARG A 37 7.00 17.18 2.58
C ARG A 37 7.96 16.76 3.71
N ALA A 38 7.51 16.14 4.80
CA ALA A 38 8.47 15.64 5.79
C ALA A 38 8.19 14.27 6.41
N ALA A 39 7.06 13.62 6.15
CA ALA A 39 6.85 12.27 6.66
C ALA A 39 6.02 11.42 5.70
N ASP A 40 6.70 10.54 4.96
CA ASP A 40 6.04 9.38 4.40
C ASP A 40 5.72 8.43 5.56
N ILE A 41 4.44 8.12 5.74
CA ILE A 41 4.01 7.10 6.70
C ILE A 41 3.96 5.78 5.96
N CYS A 42 4.79 4.83 6.37
CA CYS A 42 4.81 3.48 5.84
C CYS A 42 4.22 2.49 6.84
N VAL A 43 3.25 1.71 6.39
CA VAL A 43 2.60 0.65 7.16
C VAL A 43 3.05 -0.70 6.63
N ILE A 44 3.41 -1.61 7.54
CA ILE A 44 3.74 -3.00 7.22
C ILE A 44 2.46 -3.82 7.20
N VAL A 45 2.19 -4.50 6.09
CA VAL A 45 1.06 -5.44 5.97
C VAL A 45 1.60 -6.85 5.79
N TYR A 46 1.43 -7.67 6.82
CA TYR A 46 1.83 -9.07 6.81
C TYR A 46 0.97 -9.92 5.87
N LYS A 47 1.55 -11.01 5.37
CA LYS A 47 0.90 -11.96 4.45
C LYS A 47 -0.48 -12.43 4.88
N LYS A 48 -0.66 -12.68 6.19
CA LYS A 48 -1.95 -13.10 6.78
C LYS A 48 -3.08 -12.08 6.58
N ASP A 49 -2.72 -10.82 6.39
CA ASP A 49 -3.63 -9.68 6.26
C ASP A 49 -3.81 -9.22 4.81
N TRP A 50 -3.14 -9.86 3.83
CA TRP A 50 -3.22 -9.51 2.41
C TRP A 50 -4.64 -9.59 1.84
N LYS A 51 -5.50 -10.45 2.39
CA LYS A 51 -6.93 -10.52 2.05
C LYS A 51 -7.70 -9.22 2.32
N ASN A 52 -7.13 -8.32 3.13
CA ASN A 52 -7.71 -7.01 3.47
C ASN A 52 -7.06 -5.87 2.67
N VAL A 53 -6.26 -6.19 1.65
CA VAL A 53 -5.61 -5.22 0.76
C VAL A 53 -6.27 -5.30 -0.60
N ASN A 54 -6.87 -4.21 -1.03
CA ASN A 54 -7.54 -4.12 -2.33
C ASN A 54 -6.75 -3.22 -3.26
N LEU A 55 -6.73 -3.55 -4.55
CA LEU A 55 -6.23 -2.63 -5.58
C LEU A 55 -7.11 -1.38 -5.59
N PHE A 56 -6.48 -0.22 -5.43
CA PHE A 56 -7.20 1.03 -5.52
C PHE A 56 -7.45 1.33 -7.00
N LYS A 57 -8.65 0.99 -7.48
CA LYS A 57 -9.07 1.41 -8.81
C LYS A 57 -9.50 2.88 -8.73
N GLU A 58 -8.65 3.78 -9.23
CA GLU A 58 -9.18 5.04 -9.74
C GLU A 58 -10.10 4.69 -10.91
N SER A 59 -11.41 4.67 -10.65
CA SER A 59 -12.39 4.68 -11.74
C SER A 59 -12.18 6.00 -12.45
N ALA A 60 -11.48 5.96 -13.59
CA ALA A 60 -11.44 7.06 -14.53
C ALA A 60 -12.88 7.51 -14.78
N LYS A 61 -13.15 8.78 -14.50
CA LYS A 61 -14.30 9.51 -15.02
C LYS A 61 -14.27 9.50 -16.55
#